data_AF-A0A6N4WBR9-F1
#
_entry.id   AF-A0A6N4WBR9-F1
#
_cell.length_a   1.000
_cell.length_b   1.000
_cell.length_c   1.000
_cell.angle_alpha   90.00
_cell.angle_beta   90.00
_cell.angle_gamma   90.00
#
_symmetry.space_group_name_H-M   'P 1'
#
loop_
_entity.id
_entity.type
_entity.pdbx_description
1 polymer ?
#
loop_
_entity_poly.entity_id
_entity_poly.type
_entity_poly.pdbx_seq_one_letter_code
_entity_poly.pdbx_strand_id
1 'polypeptide(L)' 'MLYLLLALIIAAVVYVGWRAVRAQANRPKTRVIGPDDDPDFLWRLTHGDNNNPNNPR' A
#
# COMPACT_ATOMS: atom_id res chain seq x y z
N MET A 1 -42.87 8.25 16.35
CA MET A 1 -41.93 7.21 16.81
C MET A 1 -41.18 6.54 15.65
N LEU A 2 -41.85 6.07 14.60
CA LEU A 2 -41.22 5.49 13.40
C LEU A 2 -40.09 6.36 12.80
N TYR A 3 -40.29 7.68 12.75
CA TYR A 3 -39.29 8.61 12.23
C TYR A 3 -37.98 8.65 13.04
N LEU A 4 -38.03 8.39 14.35
CA LEU A 4 -36.82 8.28 15.16
C LEU A 4 -36.02 7.02 14.81
N LEU A 5 -36.73 5.91 14.61
CA LEU A 5 -36.12 4.65 14.17
C LEU A 5 -35.50 4.82 12.78
N LEU A 6 -36.20 5.47 11.85
CA LEU A 6 -35.68 5.80 10.52
C LEU A 6 -34.42 6.67 10.60
N ALA A 7 -34.41 7.70 11.45
CA ALA A 7 -33.24 8.56 11.65
C ALA A 7 -32.04 7.77 12.19
N LEU A 8 -32.25 6.84 13.13
CA LEU A 8 -31.19 5.99 13.65
C LEU A 8 -30.64 5.04 12.58
N ILE A 9 -31.50 4.47 11.73
CA ILE A 9 -31.05 3.63 10.61
C ILE A 9 -30.18 4.46 9.66
N ILE A 10 -30.63 5.66 9.28
CA ILE A 10 -29.86 6.53 8.39
C ILE A 10 -28.49 6.87 9.02
N ALA A 11 -28.48 7.27 10.29
CA ALA A 11 -27.25 7.57 11.01
C ALA A 11 -26.29 6.36 11.06
N ALA A 12 -26.81 5.16 11.32
CA ALA A 12 -26.02 3.94 11.34
C ALA A 12 -25.41 3.62 9.97
N VAL A 13 -26.20 3.73 8.89
CA VAL A 13 -25.71 3.50 7.52
C VAL A 13 -24.61 4.51 7.15
N VAL A 14 -24.83 5.79 7.43
CA VAL A 14 -23.82 6.85 7.18
C VAL A 14 -22.56 6.58 7.98
N TYR A 15 -22.69 6.22 9.26
CA TYR A 15 -21.56 5.93 10.13
C TYR A 15 -20.75 4.71 9.65
N VAL A 16 -21.42 3.61 9.28
CA VAL A 16 -20.76 2.41 8.75
C VAL A 16 -20.06 2.71 7.42
N GLY A 17 -20.73 3.43 6.51
CA GLY A 17 -20.14 3.84 5.24
C GLY A 17 -18.89 4.69 5.44
N TRP A 18 -18.97 5.71 6.30
CA TRP A 18 -17.82 6.56 6.63
C TRP A 18 -16.69 5.77 7.29
N ARG A 19 -17.01 4.88 8.23
CA ARG A 19 -16.04 4.04 8.93
C ARG A 19 -15.33 3.09 7.97
N ALA A 20 -16.04 2.50 7.01
CA ALA A 20 -15.47 1.59 6.02
C ALA A 20 -14.49 2.32 5.08
N VAL A 21 -14.87 3.50 4.57
CA VAL A 21 -13.98 4.34 3.76
C VAL A 21 -12.72 4.73 4.55
N ARG A 22 -12.88 5.13 5.81
CA ARG A 22 -11.76 5.46 6.69
C ARG A 22 -10.86 4.24 6.97
N ALA A 23 -11.41 3.04 7.07
CA ALA A 23 -10.63 1.82 7.25
C ALA A 23 -9.81 1.47 6.01
N GLN A 24 -10.32 1.72 4.81
CA GLN A 24 -9.58 1.53 3.55
C GLN A 24 -8.48 2.58 3.37
N ALA A 25 -8.72 3.84 3.76
CA ALA A 25 -7.72 4.91 3.68
C ALA A 25 -6.48 4.65 4.56
N ASN A 26 -6.65 3.92 5.69
CA ASN A 26 -5.55 3.54 6.57
C ASN A 26 -4.89 2.22 6.18
N ARG A 27 -5.30 1.56 5.10
CA ARG A 27 -4.55 0.39 4.62
C ARG A 27 -3.24 0.92 4.06
N PRO A 28 -2.08 0.48 4.60
CA PRO A 28 -0.81 0.78 3.97
C PRO A 28 -0.92 0.24 2.55
N LYS A 29 -0.88 1.15 1.56
CA LYS A 29 -0.76 0.78 0.16
C LYS A 29 0.45 -0.12 0.11
N THR A 30 0.27 -1.38 -0.32
CA THR A 30 1.39 -2.26 -0.65
C THR A 30 2.13 -1.49 -1.72
N ARG A 31 3.16 -0.73 -1.32
CA ARG A 31 4.08 -0.14 -2.26
C ARG A 31 4.61 -1.37 -2.98
N VAL A 32 4.31 -1.43 -4.27
CA VAL A 32 5.14 -2.21 -5.17
C VAL A 32 6.51 -1.57 -4.98
N ILE A 33 7.31 -2.22 -4.14
CA ILE A 33 8.75 -1.98 -4.09
C ILE A 33 9.14 -2.32 -5.52
N GLY A 34 9.41 -1.28 -6.32
CA GLY A 34 9.96 -1.51 -7.64
C GLY A 34 11.30 -2.22 -7.46
N PRO A 35 11.83 -2.89 -8.50
CA PRO A 35 13.18 -3.46 -8.42
C PRO A 35 14.21 -2.46 -7.86
N ASP A 36 14.05 -1.17 -8.14
CA ASP A 36 14.89 -0.07 -7.65
C ASP A 36 14.83 0.17 -6.13
N ASP A 37 13.75 -0.24 -5.44
CA ASP A 37 13.58 -0.13 -3.99
C ASP A 37 13.89 -1.46 -3.26
N ASP A 38 14.26 -2.54 -3.97
CA ASP A 38 14.65 -3.82 -3.38
C ASP A 38 16.11 -3.75 -2.90
N PRO A 39 16.40 -3.91 -1.60
CA PRO A 39 17.77 -3.79 -1.07
C PRO A 39 18.72 -4.81 -1.71
N ASP A 40 18.21 -6.01 -2.03
CA ASP A 40 18.98 -7.05 -2.69
C ASP A 40 19.34 -6.69 -4.15
N PHE A 41 18.49 -5.94 -4.86
CA PHE A 41 18.76 -5.50 -6.23
C PHE A 41 19.84 -4.42 -6.26
N LEU A 42 19.75 -3.41 -5.39
CA LEU A 42 20.79 -2.39 -5.22
C LEU A 42 22.12 -2.99 -4.77
N TRP A 43 22.07 -4.01 -3.90
CA TRP A 43 23.25 -4.76 -3.48
C TRP A 43 23.92 -5.46 -4.67
N ARG A 44 23.13 -6.10 -5.56
CA ARG A 44 23.65 -6.76 -6.77
C ARG A 44 24.23 -5.77 -7.79
N LEU A 45 23.63 -4.58 -7.98
CA LEU A 45 24.18 -3.51 -8.82
C LEU A 45 25.51 -2.97 -8.28
N THR A 46 25.62 -2.81 -6.95
CA THR A 46 26.83 -2.27 -6.31
C THR A 46 28.00 -3.27 -6.31
N HIS A 47 27.71 -4.59 -6.34
CA HIS A 47 28.72 -5.65 -6.18
C HIS A 47 28.91 -6.55 -7.43
N GLY A 48 28.11 -6.38 -8.49
CA GLY A 48 27.95 -7.39 -9.54
C GLY A 48 28.69 -7.16 -10.87
N ASP A 49 29.40 -6.05 -11.06
CA ASP A 49 30.03 -5.74 -12.37
C ASP A 49 31.54 -5.46 -12.30
N ASN A 50 32.14 -5.55 -11.12
CA ASN A 50 33.56 -5.23 -10.89
C ASN A 50 34.48 -6.45 -10.77
N ASN A 51 33.98 -7.67 -11.01
CA ASN A 51 34.76 -8.90 -10.81
C ASN A 51 34.73 -9.85 -12.03
N ASN A 52 34.74 -9.30 -13.24
CA ASN A 52 35.06 -10.08 -14.45
C ASN A 52 36.48 -9.72 -14.92
N PRO A 53 37.50 -10.54 -14.62
CA PRO A 53 38.88 -10.29 -15.07
C PRO A 53 39.09 -10.45 -16.59
N ASN A 54 38.06 -10.84 -17.36
CA ASN A 54 38.17 -11.16 -18.79
C ASN A 54 37.18 -10.36 -19.69
N ASN A 55 36.92 -9.07 -19.42
CA ASN A 55 36.06 -8.24 -20.28
C ASN A 55 36.90 -7.34 -21.22
N PRO A 56 36.96 -7.61 -22.55
CA PRO A 56 37.68 -6.77 -23.52
C PRO A 56 36.74 -5.71 -24.11
N ARG A 57 36.28 -4.74 -23.32
CA ARG A 57 35.65 -3.52 -23.85
C ARG A 57 36.70 -2.43 -24.03
#